data_AF-A0A6L4Z1H6-F1
#
_entry.id   AF-A0A6L4Z1H6-F1
#
_cell.length_a   1.000
_cell.length_b   1.000
_cell.length_c   1.000
_cell.angle_alpha   90.00
_cell.angle_beta   90.00
_cell.angle_gamma   90.00
#
_symmetry.space_group_name_H-M   'P 1'
#
loop_
_entity.id
_entity.type
_entity.pdbx_description
1 polymer ?
#
loop_
_entity_poly.entity_id
_entity_poly.type
_entity_poly.pdbx_seq_one_letter_code
_entity_poly.pdbx_strand_id
1 'polypeptide(L)'
;MLNRIISFFIENIPSLETIIFWSPIFIIWAYSYLQVIGYLKLTKKIKPDYARKPFHIIAFLTAFVLQKIYGLPLVLLYTAMTSLVVTYAVIRGENHPLYQAMAREKDAPYKTYYIVV
;
A
#
# COMPACT_ATOMS: atom_id res chain seq x y z
N MET A 1 -2.51 32.09 1.98
CA MET A 1 -2.94 30.70 1.68
C MET A 1 -1.97 30.02 0.71
N LEU A 2 -1.71 30.59 -0.48
CA LEU A 2 -0.77 30.04 -1.47
C LEU A 2 0.62 29.71 -0.91
N ASN A 3 1.24 30.63 -0.15
CA ASN A 3 2.56 30.39 0.45
C ASN A 3 2.60 29.17 1.38
N ARG A 4 1.51 28.91 2.13
CA ARG A 4 1.44 27.73 3.01
C ARG A 4 1.36 26.42 2.21
N ILE A 5 0.66 26.43 1.08
CA ILE A 5 0.57 25.29 0.18
C ILE A 5 1.95 24.99 -0.43
N ILE A 6 2.64 26.02 -0.91
CA ILE A 6 3.97 25.87 -1.51
C ILE A 6 4.97 25.35 -0.47
N SER A 7 5.03 25.95 0.72
CA SER A 7 5.90 25.49 1.81
C SER A 7 5.63 24.04 2.18
N PHE A 8 4.36 23.62 2.25
CA PHE A 8 4.00 22.23 2.51
C PHE A 8 4.64 21.27 1.49
N PHE A 9 4.55 21.55 0.19
CA PHE A 9 5.18 20.68 -0.81
C PHE A 9 6.70 20.70 -0.72
N ILE A 10 7.32 21.88 -0.56
CA ILE A 10 8.78 21.99 -0.46
C ILE A 10 9.32 21.20 0.74
N GLU A 11 8.63 21.27 1.88
CA GLU A 11 9.05 20.60 3.12
C GLU A 11 8.76 19.09 3.12
N ASN A 12 7.83 18.62 2.28
CA ASN A 12 7.36 17.23 2.30
C ASN A 12 7.71 16.39 1.07
N ILE A 13 8.38 16.97 0.07
CA ILE A 13 9.00 16.20 -1.00
C ILE A 13 10.29 15.57 -0.44
N PRO A 14 10.42 14.22 -0.44
CA PRO A 14 11.64 13.58 0.01
C PRO A 14 12.82 13.92 -0.91
N SER A 15 14.02 14.00 -0.36
CA SER A 15 15.24 14.18 -1.16
C SER A 15 15.42 13.02 -2.15
N LEU A 16 16.12 13.25 -3.26
CA LEU A 16 16.38 12.22 -4.26
C LEU A 16 17.11 11.00 -3.65
N GLU A 17 18.05 11.23 -2.74
CA GLU A 17 18.73 10.18 -1.96
C GLU A 17 17.73 9.34 -1.16
N THR A 18 16.80 10.00 -0.45
CA THR A 18 15.74 9.34 0.30
C THR A 18 14.85 8.50 -0.61
N ILE A 19 14.47 9.03 -1.77
CA ILE A 19 13.67 8.31 -2.77
C ILE A 19 14.42 7.07 -3.23
N ILE A 20 15.66 7.19 -3.69
CA ILE A 20 16.44 6.07 -4.23
C ILE A 20 16.65 4.99 -3.18
N PHE A 21 16.96 5.36 -1.95
CA PHE A 21 17.25 4.41 -0.87
C PHE A 21 15.99 3.70 -0.36
N TRP A 22 14.93 4.45 -0.05
CA TRP A 22 13.75 3.90 0.62
C TRP A 22 12.72 3.29 -0.34
N SER A 23 12.67 3.73 -1.60
CA SER A 23 11.71 3.19 -2.57
C SER A 23 11.79 1.67 -2.74
N PRO A 24 12.96 1.05 -2.99
CA PRO A 24 13.03 -0.40 -3.11
C PRO A 24 12.61 -1.11 -1.82
N ILE A 25 12.94 -0.55 -0.64
CA ILE A 25 12.55 -1.11 0.66
C ILE A 25 11.03 -1.09 0.81
N PHE A 26 10.37 0.02 0.49
CA PHE A 26 8.91 0.13 0.58
C PHE A 26 8.17 -0.70 -0.46
N ILE A 27 8.69 -0.81 -1.68
CA ILE A 27 8.14 -1.72 -2.69
C ILE A 27 8.23 -3.17 -2.19
N ILE A 28 9.40 -3.60 -1.71
CA ILE A 28 9.59 -4.95 -1.18
C ILE A 28 8.64 -5.18 0.01
N TRP A 29 8.61 -4.25 0.97
CA TRP A 29 7.74 -4.36 2.14
C TRP A 29 6.27 -4.48 1.76
N ALA A 30 5.78 -3.59 0.90
CA ALA A 30 4.41 -3.59 0.42
C ALA A 30 4.04 -4.87 -0.34
N TYR A 31 4.94 -5.33 -1.20
CA TYR A 31 4.80 -6.58 -1.92
C TYR A 31 4.75 -7.76 -0.94
N SER A 32 5.67 -7.81 0.03
CA SER A 32 5.79 -8.92 0.98
C SER A 32 4.53 -9.13 1.80
N TYR A 33 3.97 -8.08 2.44
CA TYR A 33 2.77 -8.29 3.25
C TYR A 33 1.54 -8.61 2.38
N LEU A 34 1.41 -8.03 1.17
CA LEU A 34 0.32 -8.38 0.26
C LEU A 34 0.43 -9.82 -0.24
N GLN A 35 1.65 -10.27 -0.56
CA GLN A 35 1.92 -11.64 -0.98
C GLN A 35 1.58 -12.63 0.14
N VAL A 36 1.99 -12.34 1.39
CA VAL A 36 1.67 -13.19 2.55
C VAL A 36 0.16 -13.26 2.78
N ILE A 37 -0.53 -12.11 2.77
CA ILE A 37 -1.99 -12.07 2.95
C ILE A 37 -2.71 -12.83 1.82
N GLY A 38 -2.29 -12.62 0.56
CA GLY A 38 -2.83 -13.32 -0.59
C GLY A 38 -2.63 -14.83 -0.51
N TYR A 39 -1.43 -15.25 -0.16
CA TYR A 39 -1.11 -16.66 0.05
C TYR A 39 -1.94 -17.28 1.19
N LEU A 40 -2.07 -16.59 2.33
CA LEU A 40 -2.90 -17.05 3.44
C LEU A 40 -4.37 -17.13 3.06
N LYS A 41 -4.90 -16.16 2.31
CA LYS A 41 -6.28 -16.21 1.81
C LYS A 41 -6.49 -17.44 0.92
N LEU A 42 -5.59 -17.69 -0.02
CA LEU A 42 -5.67 -18.80 -0.97
C LEU A 42 -5.50 -20.17 -0.30
N THR A 43 -4.60 -20.30 0.67
CA THR A 43 -4.27 -21.60 1.30
C THR A 43 -5.12 -21.92 2.52
N LYS A 44 -5.47 -20.92 3.34
CA LYS A 44 -6.20 -21.11 4.61
C LYS A 44 -7.70 -20.84 4.49
N LYS A 45 -8.22 -20.52 3.29
CA LYS A 45 -9.64 -20.19 3.03
C LYS A 45 -10.21 -19.16 4.02
N ILE A 46 -9.37 -18.21 4.46
CA ILE A 46 -9.76 -17.14 5.38
C ILE A 46 -10.86 -16.32 4.70
N LYS A 47 -11.93 -15.94 5.42
CA LYS A 47 -12.99 -15.14 4.80
C LYS A 47 -12.37 -13.84 4.25
N PRO A 48 -12.76 -13.41 3.03
CA PRO A 48 -12.13 -12.27 2.34
C PRO A 48 -12.11 -10.98 3.15
N ASP A 49 -13.15 -10.76 3.96
CA ASP A 49 -13.26 -9.60 4.86
C ASP A 49 -12.16 -9.55 5.93
N TYR A 50 -11.56 -10.68 6.28
CA TYR A 50 -10.43 -10.74 7.21
C TYR A 50 -9.07 -10.61 6.52
N ALA A 51 -8.97 -10.75 5.20
CA ALA A 51 -7.69 -10.58 4.49
C ALA A 51 -7.31 -9.10 4.33
N ARG A 52 -8.28 -8.21 4.12
CA ARG A 52 -8.05 -6.76 4.02
C ARG A 52 -7.63 -6.10 5.34
N LYS A 53 -8.09 -6.61 6.49
CA LYS A 53 -7.82 -5.98 7.78
C LYS A 53 -6.32 -6.00 8.13
N PRO A 54 -5.61 -7.14 8.04
CA PRO A 54 -4.16 -7.19 8.19
C PRO A 54 -3.42 -6.23 7.25
N PHE A 55 -3.85 -6.11 5.99
CA PHE A 55 -3.24 -5.17 5.05
C PHE A 55 -3.30 -3.73 5.59
N HIS A 56 -4.49 -3.26 5.98
CA HIS A 56 -4.65 -1.91 6.51
C HIS A 56 -3.94 -1.72 7.84
N ILE A 57 -3.98 -2.72 8.73
CA ILE A 57 -3.31 -2.66 10.03
C ILE A 57 -1.80 -2.53 9.84
N ILE A 58 -1.19 -3.35 8.99
CA ILE A 58 0.25 -3.30 8.71
C ILE A 58 0.59 -1.95 8.06
N ALA A 59 -0.17 -1.53 7.03
CA ALA A 59 0.09 -0.27 6.34
C ALA A 59 -0.02 0.96 7.25
N PHE A 60 -1.05 1.02 8.09
CA PHE A 60 -1.21 2.12 9.05
C PHE A 60 -0.19 2.09 10.18
N LEU A 61 0.18 0.91 10.67
CA LEU A 61 1.24 0.79 11.67
C LEU A 61 2.60 1.20 11.10
N THR A 62 2.92 0.79 9.87
CA THR A 62 4.11 1.25 9.15
C THR A 62 4.08 2.77 8.99
N ALA A 63 2.99 3.35 8.50
CA ALA A 63 2.86 4.80 8.36
C ALA A 63 3.00 5.54 9.69
N PHE A 64 2.42 5.03 10.78
CA PHE A 64 2.56 5.60 12.11
C PHE A 64 4.03 5.60 12.59
N VAL A 65 4.73 4.49 12.43
CA VAL A 65 6.15 4.38 12.80
C VAL A 65 7.01 5.32 11.96
N LEU A 66 6.77 5.40 10.65
CA LEU A 66 7.47 6.31 9.75
C LEU A 66 7.21 7.77 10.11
N GLN A 67 5.95 8.14 10.36
CA GLN A 67 5.58 9.49 10.80
C GLN A 67 6.29 9.88 12.08
N LYS A 68 6.37 8.96 13.06
CA LYS A 68 6.97 9.21 14.36
C LYS A 68 8.49 9.38 14.30
N ILE A 69 9.18 8.64 13.43
CA ILE A 69 10.65 8.61 13.37
C ILE A 69 11.22 9.56 12.31
N TYR A 70 10.58 9.61 11.14
CA TYR A 70 11.12 10.28 9.95
C TYR A 70 10.21 11.39 9.40
N GLY A 71 9.02 11.55 9.99
CA GLY A 71 8.05 12.57 9.59
C GLY A 71 7.25 12.23 8.34
N LEU A 72 6.48 13.21 7.90
CA LEU A 72 5.54 13.10 6.79
C LEU A 72 6.20 12.81 5.41
N PRO A 73 7.40 13.32 5.05
CA PRO A 73 7.99 13.01 3.75
C PRO A 73 8.12 11.50 3.50
N LEU A 74 8.57 10.76 4.51
CA LEU A 74 8.79 9.33 4.38
C LEU A 74 7.47 8.53 4.35
N VAL A 75 6.43 9.03 5.02
CA VAL A 75 5.07 8.48 4.90
C VAL A 75 4.55 8.66 3.48
N LEU A 76 4.70 9.85 2.88
CA LEU A 76 4.26 10.10 1.51
C LEU A 76 4.98 9.20 0.51
N LEU A 77 6.30 9.00 0.68
CA LEU A 77 7.06 8.07 -0.14
C LEU A 77 6.57 6.63 0.02
N TYR A 78 6.37 6.16 1.26
CA TYR A 78 5.84 4.83 1.55
C TYR A 78 4.46 4.62 0.91
N THR A 79 3.55 5.59 1.04
CA THR A 79 2.23 5.53 0.43
C THR A 79 2.32 5.50 -1.09
N ALA A 80 3.15 6.35 -1.70
CA ALA A 80 3.36 6.35 -3.16
C ALA A 80 3.87 5.00 -3.68
N MET A 81 4.87 4.41 -3.01
CA MET A 81 5.39 3.10 -3.39
C MET A 81 4.38 1.97 -3.17
N THR A 82 3.60 2.04 -2.08
CA THR A 82 2.51 1.09 -1.83
C THR A 82 1.43 1.20 -2.92
N SER A 83 1.07 2.41 -3.36
CA SER A 83 0.14 2.63 -4.47
C SER A 83 0.67 2.03 -5.78
N LEU A 84 1.98 2.09 -6.06
CA LEU A 84 2.56 1.40 -7.21
C LEU A 84 2.38 -0.13 -7.13
N VAL A 85 2.61 -0.72 -5.95
CA VAL A 85 2.41 -2.17 -5.74
C VAL A 85 0.94 -2.56 -5.88
N VAL A 86 0.01 -1.77 -5.34
CA VAL A 86 -1.44 -1.99 -5.51
C VAL A 86 -1.84 -1.85 -6.97
N THR A 87 -1.30 -0.86 -7.69
CA THR A 87 -1.54 -0.67 -9.13
C THR A 87 -1.03 -1.87 -9.92
N TYR A 88 0.18 -2.34 -9.63
CA TYR A 88 0.71 -3.58 -10.19
C TYR A 88 -0.23 -4.76 -9.93
N ALA A 89 -0.69 -4.95 -8.69
CA ALA A 89 -1.61 -6.04 -8.35
C ALA A 89 -2.92 -5.97 -9.14
N VAL A 90 -3.49 -4.77 -9.32
CA VAL A 90 -4.69 -4.53 -10.12
C VAL A 90 -4.45 -4.89 -11.59
N ILE A 91 -3.33 -4.46 -12.18
CA ILE A 91 -2.95 -4.79 -13.56
C ILE A 91 -2.80 -6.30 -13.75
N ARG A 92 -2.27 -7.03 -12.76
CA ARG A 92 -2.11 -8.49 -12.82
C ARG A 92 -3.44 -9.25 -12.76
N GLY A 93 -4.49 -8.66 -12.20
CA GLY A 93 -5.85 -9.20 -12.20
C GLY A 93 -6.06 -10.46 -11.35
N GLU A 94 -7.22 -11.10 -11.54
CA GLU A 94 -7.77 -12.12 -10.63
C GLU A 94 -6.87 -13.36 -10.43
N ASN A 95 -5.98 -13.67 -11.36
CA ASN A 95 -5.10 -14.84 -11.25
C ASN A 95 -3.85 -14.58 -10.37
N HIS A 96 -3.68 -13.38 -9.82
CA HIS A 96 -2.50 -13.01 -9.06
C HIS A 96 -2.76 -13.01 -7.53
N PRO A 97 -1.85 -13.58 -6.70
CA PRO A 97 -2.00 -13.58 -5.25
C PRO A 97 -2.19 -12.20 -4.62
N LEU A 98 -1.47 -11.18 -5.10
CA LEU A 98 -1.63 -9.80 -4.62
C LEU A 98 -3.02 -9.25 -4.89
N TYR A 99 -3.60 -9.52 -6.07
CA TYR A 99 -4.97 -9.10 -6.38
C TYR A 99 -5.95 -9.80 -5.43
N GLN A 100 -5.79 -11.11 -5.28
CA GLN A 100 -6.65 -11.94 -4.44
C GLN A 100 -6.58 -11.55 -2.96
N ALA A 101 -5.42 -11.06 -2.48
CA ALA A 101 -5.27 -10.53 -1.13
C ALA A 101 -6.26 -9.40 -0.80
N MET A 102 -6.61 -8.60 -1.82
CA MET A 102 -7.44 -7.40 -1.67
C MET A 102 -8.85 -7.59 -2.23
N ALA A 103 -9.05 -8.41 -3.25
CA ALA A 103 -10.35 -8.65 -3.85
C ALA A 103 -11.29 -9.35 -2.87
N ARG A 104 -12.56 -8.92 -2.84
CA ARG A 104 -13.63 -9.63 -2.12
C ARG A 104 -14.61 -10.22 -3.11
N GLU A 105 -15.08 -11.40 -2.78
CA GLU A 105 -15.95 -12.21 -3.61
C GLU A 105 -17.34 -11.57 -3.67
N LYS A 106 -17.77 -10.94 -2.56
CA LYS A 106 -19.03 -10.17 -2.47
C LYS A 106 -19.05 -8.87 -3.26
N ASP A 107 -17.88 -8.38 -3.68
CA ASP A 107 -17.77 -7.15 -4.48
C ASP A 107 -17.95 -7.43 -5.97
N ALA A 108 -18.18 -8.69 -6.37
CA ALA A 108 -18.47 -9.05 -7.75
C ALA A 108 -19.75 -8.35 -8.24
N PRO A 109 -19.78 -7.87 -9.50
CA PRO A 109 -18.72 -7.98 -10.53
C PRO A 109 -17.64 -6.89 -10.46
N TYR A 110 -17.74 -5.91 -9.55
CA TYR A 110 -16.90 -4.70 -9.52
C TYR A 110 -15.70 -4.79 -8.55
N LYS A 111 -15.12 -5.98 -8.35
CA LYS A 111 -14.08 -6.20 -7.33
C LYS A 111 -12.90 -5.23 -7.42
N THR A 112 -12.43 -4.94 -8.65
CA THR A 112 -11.32 -4.02 -8.90
C THR A 112 -11.65 -2.58 -8.49
N TYR A 113 -12.86 -2.11 -8.74
CA TYR A 113 -13.31 -0.78 -8.33
C TYR A 113 -13.20 -0.62 -6.81
N TYR A 114 -13.68 -1.62 -6.05
CA TYR A 114 -13.61 -1.62 -4.59
C TYR A 114 -12.20 -1.87 -4.01
N ILE A 115 -11.19 -2.18 -4.82
CA ILE A 115 -9.79 -2.18 -4.38
C ILE A 115 -9.22 -0.75 -4.39
N VAL A 116 -9.65 0.07 -5.35
CA VAL A 116 -9.12 1.41 -5.59
C VAL A 116 -9.88 2.49 -4.82
N VAL A 117 -11.15 2.24 -4.51
CA VAL A 117 -12.06 3.15 -3.77
C VAL A 117 -12.25 2.65 -2.34
#